data_AF-K0JSF9-F1
#
_entry.id   AF-K0JSF9-F1
#
_cell.length_a   1.000
_cell.length_b   1.000
_cell.length_c   1.000
_cell.angle_alpha   90.00
_cell.angle_beta   90.00
_cell.angle_gamma   90.00
#
_symmetry.space_group_name_H-M   'P 1'
#
loop_
_entity.id
_entity.type
_entity.pdbx_description
1 polymer ?
#
loop_
_entity_poly.entity_id
_entity_poly.type
_entity_poly.pdbx_seq_one_letter_code
_entity_poly.pdbx_strand_id
1 'polypeptide(L)'
;MGLVRTWFRAAVLGGAPSTVHALLTGRDALAATRAAGTLLGAPGVVRGVLAHVGVSAVWTCALAAVDRRRPLGAAGGAVAGAAIAWLDLVVLGRLFPAVRALPRGPQWADHVVFGALVGASLRASRLA
;
A
#
# COMPACT_ATOMS: atom_id res chain seq x y z
N MET A 1 -19.81 4.07 -5.84
CA MET A 1 -19.49 2.91 -4.96
C MET A 1 -18.22 2.13 -5.37
N GLY A 2 -17.81 2.09 -6.64
CA GLY A 2 -16.65 1.29 -7.08
C GLY A 2 -15.30 1.69 -6.45
N LEU A 3 -15.05 2.98 -6.24
CA LEU A 3 -13.75 3.46 -5.73
C LEU A 3 -13.53 3.12 -4.24
N VAL A 4 -14.55 3.30 -3.40
CA VAL A 4 -14.49 2.94 -1.96
C VAL A 4 -14.23 1.44 -1.79
N ARG A 5 -14.93 0.60 -2.57
CA ARG A 5 -14.71 -0.86 -2.56
C ARG A 5 -13.31 -1.25 -3.04
N THR A 6 -12.82 -0.57 -4.08
CA THR A 6 -11.46 -0.79 -4.60
C THR A 6 -10.42 -0.43 -3.54
N TRP A 7 -10.53 0.76 -2.96
CA TRP A 7 -9.68 1.23 -1.89
C TRP A 7 -9.67 0.28 -0.70
N PHE A 8 -10.84 -0.09 -0.19
CA PHE A 8 -10.95 -0.96 0.99
C PHE A 8 -10.28 -2.32 0.74
N ARG A 9 -10.56 -2.96 -0.40
CA ARG A 9 -9.94 -4.26 -0.75
C ARG A 9 -8.43 -4.15 -0.85
N ALA A 10 -7.91 -3.14 -1.53
CA ALA A 10 -6.48 -2.94 -1.70
C ALA A 10 -5.78 -2.58 -0.38
N ALA A 11 -6.40 -1.74 0.46
CA ALA A 11 -5.85 -1.34 1.75
C ALA A 11 -5.75 -2.51 2.74
N VAL A 12 -6.73 -3.43 2.73
CA VAL A 12 -6.74 -4.60 3.61
C VAL A 12 -5.81 -5.71 3.10
N LEU A 13 -5.92 -6.07 1.82
CA LEU A 13 -5.19 -7.22 1.27
C LEU A 13 -3.77 -6.87 0.83
N GLY A 14 -3.49 -5.58 0.58
CA GLY A 14 -2.18 -5.11 0.15
C GLY A 14 -1.07 -5.36 1.18
N GLY A 15 -1.38 -5.34 2.49
CA GLY A 15 -0.40 -5.60 3.55
C GLY A 15 -0.15 -7.10 3.85
N ALA A 16 -0.74 -8.01 3.08
CA ALA A 16 -0.61 -9.44 3.33
C ALA A 16 0.85 -9.96 3.19
N PRO A 17 1.64 -9.59 2.16
CA PRO A 17 3.01 -10.06 2.03
C PRO A 17 3.89 -9.79 3.26
N SER A 18 3.89 -8.57 3.79
CA SER A 18 4.67 -8.23 4.99
C SER A 18 4.14 -8.89 6.26
N THR A 19 2.82 -9.02 6.40
CA THR A 19 2.20 -9.72 7.54
C THR A 19 2.59 -11.20 7.53
N VAL A 20 2.43 -11.88 6.40
CA VAL A 20 2.81 -13.30 6.23
C VAL A 20 4.31 -13.48 6.49
N HIS A 21 5.14 -12.62 5.92
CA HIS A 21 6.59 -12.68 6.14
C HIS A 21 6.98 -12.48 7.60
N ALA A 22 6.32 -11.57 8.34
CA ALA A 22 6.56 -11.40 9.76
C ALA A 22 6.19 -12.66 10.56
N LEU A 23 5.02 -13.24 10.30
CA LEU A 23 4.57 -14.47 10.95
C LEU A 23 5.52 -15.64 10.68
N LEU A 24 5.93 -15.84 9.42
CA LEU A 24 6.84 -16.93 9.02
C LEU A 24 8.25 -16.82 9.61
N THR A 25 8.65 -15.63 10.05
CA THR A 25 10.00 -15.36 10.58
C THR A 25 9.99 -15.03 12.07
N GLY A 26 8.86 -15.22 12.76
CA GLY A 26 8.73 -14.94 14.20
C GLY A 26 8.86 -13.46 14.57
N ARG A 27 8.60 -12.54 13.64
CA ARG A 27 8.65 -11.08 13.86
C ARG A 27 7.28 -10.51 14.23
N ASP A 28 7.28 -9.31 14.83
CA ASP A 28 6.05 -8.58 15.14
C ASP A 28 5.26 -8.26 13.87
N ALA A 29 4.07 -8.88 13.72
CA ALA A 29 3.16 -8.67 12.61
C ALA A 29 2.61 -7.23 12.54
N LEU A 30 2.61 -6.49 13.66
CA LEU A 30 2.16 -5.11 13.73
C LEU A 30 3.31 -4.10 13.59
N ALA A 31 4.55 -4.54 13.36
CA ALA A 31 5.70 -3.65 13.25
C ALA A 31 5.52 -2.61 12.13
N ALA A 32 5.04 -3.03 10.96
CA ALA A 32 4.79 -2.13 9.84
C ALA A 32 3.72 -1.08 10.17
N THR A 33 2.58 -1.52 10.73
CA THR A 33 1.52 -0.63 11.20
C THR A 33 2.04 0.35 12.25
N ARG A 34 2.77 -0.13 13.25
CA ARG A 34 3.32 0.73 14.32
C ARG A 34 4.30 1.76 13.76
N ALA A 35 5.16 1.36 12.82
CA ALA A 35 6.10 2.25 12.15
C ALA A 35 5.38 3.33 11.32
N ALA A 36 4.30 2.97 10.61
CA ALA A 36 3.48 3.92 9.86
C ALA A 36 2.90 5.03 10.74
N GLY A 37 2.72 4.80 12.06
CA GLY A 37 2.29 5.84 12.99
C GLY A 37 3.22 7.07 13.03
N THR A 38 4.50 6.90 12.70
CA THR A 38 5.47 8.02 12.63
C THR A 38 5.12 9.07 11.58
N LEU A 39 4.32 8.73 10.56
CA LEU A 39 3.77 9.72 9.63
C LEU A 39 2.84 10.73 10.32
N LEU A 40 2.28 10.36 11.48
CA LEU A 40 1.46 11.21 12.34
C LEU A 40 2.21 11.61 13.62
N GLY A 41 3.54 11.67 13.56
CA GLY A 41 4.41 12.23 14.59
C GLY A 41 4.98 11.23 15.60
N ALA A 42 4.41 10.03 15.76
CA ALA A 42 4.93 9.04 16.70
C ALA A 42 4.48 7.60 16.38
N PRO A 43 5.31 6.58 16.66
CA PRO A 43 4.96 5.19 16.40
C PRO A 43 3.73 4.77 17.23
N GLY A 44 2.90 3.89 16.67
CA GLY A 44 1.71 3.39 17.34
C GLY A 44 0.70 2.76 16.38
N VAL A 45 -0.04 1.76 16.85
CA VAL A 45 -0.97 1.00 16.00
C VAL A 45 -2.13 1.86 15.52
N VAL A 46 -2.79 2.62 16.41
CA VAL A 46 -3.93 3.49 16.04
C VAL A 46 -3.52 4.54 15.01
N ARG A 47 -2.43 5.28 15.29
CA ARG A 47 -1.86 6.25 14.34
C ARG A 47 -1.45 5.58 13.03
N GLY A 48 -0.86 4.39 13.12
CA GLY A 48 -0.48 3.57 11.98
C GLY A 48 -1.64 3.21 11.06
N VAL A 49 -2.75 2.76 11.64
CA VAL A 49 -3.98 2.46 10.90
C VAL A 49 -4.51 3.72 10.23
N LEU A 50 -4.57 4.85 10.94
CA LEU A 50 -5.03 6.12 10.36
C LEU A 50 -4.15 6.58 9.20
N ALA A 51 -2.82 6.52 9.37
CA ALA A 51 -1.85 6.83 8.32
C ALA A 51 -2.04 5.91 7.11
N HIS A 52 -2.13 4.59 7.34
CA HIS A 52 -2.31 3.58 6.29
C HIS A 52 -3.60 3.79 5.48
N VAL A 53 -4.72 4.01 6.19
CA VAL A 53 -6.03 4.32 5.59
C VAL A 53 -5.93 5.55 4.69
N GLY A 54 -5.34 6.65 5.19
CA GLY A 54 -5.20 7.90 4.46
C GLY A 54 -4.28 7.77 3.24
N VAL A 55 -3.08 7.20 3.40
CA VAL A 55 -2.11 7.01 2.32
C VAL A 55 -2.68 6.08 1.24
N SER A 56 -3.30 4.96 1.63
CA SER A 56 -3.94 4.04 0.70
C SER A 56 -5.07 4.72 -0.10
N ALA A 57 -5.82 5.64 0.52
CA ALA A 57 -6.86 6.40 -0.16
C ALA A 57 -6.28 7.35 -1.20
N VAL A 58 -5.24 8.11 -0.83
CA VAL A 58 -4.52 9.03 -1.75
C VAL A 58 -4.00 8.26 -2.96
N TRP A 59 -3.32 7.14 -2.75
CA TRP A 59 -2.79 6.34 -3.85
C TRP A 59 -3.87 5.68 -4.69
N THR A 60 -4.96 5.20 -4.10
CA THR A 60 -6.09 4.65 -4.86
C THR A 60 -6.70 5.72 -5.78
N CYS A 61 -6.87 6.95 -5.27
CA CYS A 61 -7.36 8.07 -6.08
C CYS A 61 -6.40 8.45 -7.21
N ALA A 62 -5.10 8.49 -6.93
CA ALA A 62 -4.08 8.78 -7.95
C ALA A 62 -4.07 7.72 -9.06
N LEU A 63 -4.07 6.43 -8.70
CA LEU A 63 -4.15 5.33 -9.66
C LEU A 63 -5.46 5.34 -10.45
N ALA A 64 -6.60 5.64 -9.81
CA ALA A 64 -7.87 5.80 -10.51
C ALA A 64 -7.85 6.96 -11.51
N ALA A 65 -7.17 8.07 -11.18
CA ALA A 65 -7.01 9.18 -12.12
C ALA A 65 -6.15 8.81 -13.34
N VAL A 66 -5.07 8.05 -13.14
CA VAL A 66 -4.24 7.51 -14.23
C VAL A 66 -5.04 6.52 -15.08
N ASP A 67 -5.74 5.59 -14.42
CA ASP A 67 -6.51 4.52 -15.07
C ASP A 67 -7.64 5.04 -15.96
N ARG A 68 -8.23 6.19 -15.62
CA ARG A 68 -9.21 6.89 -16.49
C ARG A 68 -8.63 7.33 -17.83
N ARG A 69 -7.32 7.61 -17.90
CA ARG A 69 -6.64 8.04 -19.13
C ARG A 69 -5.95 6.88 -19.85
N ARG A 70 -5.43 5.91 -19.09
CA ARG A 70 -4.68 4.75 -19.56
C ARG A 70 -5.07 3.55 -18.70
N PRO A 71 -5.93 2.63 -19.17
CA PRO A 71 -6.36 1.47 -18.38
C PRO A 71 -5.15 0.67 -17.87
N LEU A 72 -5.04 0.52 -16.55
CA LEU A 72 -3.87 -0.11 -15.92
C LEU A 72 -3.98 -1.63 -15.92
N GLY A 73 -5.14 -2.16 -15.55
CA GLY A 73 -5.30 -3.58 -15.23
C GLY A 73 -4.36 -4.03 -14.08
N ALA A 74 -4.27 -5.34 -13.84
CA ALA A 74 -3.43 -5.86 -12.76
C ALA A 74 -1.93 -5.60 -12.98
N ALA A 75 -1.44 -5.85 -14.20
CA ALA A 75 -0.01 -5.68 -14.52
C ALA A 75 0.44 -4.21 -14.49
N GLY A 76 -0.31 -3.31 -15.13
CA GLY A 76 -0.01 -1.87 -15.07
C GLY A 76 -0.16 -1.32 -13.64
N GLY A 77 -1.14 -1.83 -12.89
CA GLY A 77 -1.30 -1.55 -11.46
C GLY A 77 -0.09 -2.00 -10.64
N ALA A 78 0.44 -3.20 -10.87
CA ALA A 78 1.63 -3.72 -10.20
C ALA A 78 2.87 -2.86 -10.46
N VAL A 79 3.08 -2.45 -11.72
CA VAL A 79 4.18 -1.53 -12.09
C VAL A 79 4.03 -0.18 -11.39
N ALA A 80 2.82 0.37 -11.39
CA ALA A 80 2.54 1.62 -10.68
C ALA A 80 2.74 1.45 -9.16
N GLY A 81 2.36 0.30 -8.59
CA GLY A 81 2.64 -0.09 -7.22
C GLY A 81 4.14 -0.10 -6.90
N ALA A 82 4.98 -0.67 -7.77
CA ALA A 82 6.43 -0.62 -7.63
C ALA A 82 6.98 0.82 -7.68
N ALA A 83 6.41 1.69 -8.53
CA ALA A 83 6.78 3.10 -8.57
C ALA A 83 6.39 3.84 -7.28
N ILE A 84 5.22 3.53 -6.70
CA ILE A 84 4.81 4.03 -5.39
C ILE A 84 5.77 3.53 -4.32
N ALA A 85 6.11 2.24 -4.32
CA ALA A 85 7.05 1.65 -3.35
C ALA A 85 8.41 2.38 -3.38
N TRP A 86 8.91 2.70 -4.58
CA TRP A 86 10.12 3.48 -4.73
C TRP A 86 9.98 4.87 -4.09
N LEU A 87 8.91 5.59 -4.39
CA LEU A 87 8.65 6.91 -3.80
C LEU A 87 8.51 6.83 -2.27
N ASP A 88 7.62 5.99 -1.77
CA ASP A 88 7.27 5.92 -0.35
C ASP A 88 8.42 5.37 0.49
N LEU A 89 9.12 4.33 0.02
CA LEU A 89 10.13 3.63 0.81
C LEU A 89 11.55 4.17 0.58
N VAL A 90 11.89 4.66 -0.62
CA VAL A 90 13.27 5.07 -0.97
C VAL A 90 13.44 6.58 -0.89
N VAL A 91 12.47 7.35 -1.38
CA VAL A 91 12.53 8.82 -1.37
C VAL A 91 12.01 9.34 -0.03
N LEU A 92 10.73 9.11 0.26
CA LEU A 92 10.06 9.61 1.47
C LEU A 92 10.49 8.84 2.72
N GLY A 93 10.78 7.55 2.60
CA GLY A 93 11.23 6.71 3.71
C GLY A 93 12.53 7.17 4.37
N ARG A 94 13.29 8.09 3.75
CA ARG A 94 14.45 8.75 4.38
C ARG A 94 14.04 9.63 5.57
N LEU A 95 12.82 10.17 5.56
CA LEU A 95 12.26 11.02 6.60
C LEU A 95 11.67 10.21 7.77
N PHE A 96 11.47 8.90 7.58
CA PHE A 96 10.80 8.03 8.54
C PHE A 96 11.70 6.84 8.92
N PRO A 97 12.66 7.02 9.86
CA PRO A 97 13.61 5.97 10.25
C PRO A 97 12.94 4.65 10.64
N ALA A 98 11.79 4.70 11.32
CA ALA A 98 11.04 3.51 11.72
C ALA A 98 10.53 2.70 10.52
N VAL A 99 10.02 3.36 9.48
CA VAL A 99 9.61 2.70 8.23
C VAL A 99 10.84 2.16 7.50
N ARG A 100 11.93 2.93 7.50
CA ARG A 100 13.18 2.54 6.83
C ARG A 100 13.85 1.31 7.43
N ALA A 101 13.64 1.03 8.72
CA ALA A 101 14.16 -0.13 9.43
C ALA A 101 13.40 -1.43 9.12
N LEU A 102 12.24 -1.37 8.46
CA LEU A 102 11.47 -2.56 8.09
C LEU A 102 12.17 -3.39 7.02
N PRO A 103 11.95 -4.72 6.99
CA PRO A 103 12.42 -5.59 5.90
C PRO A 103 11.88 -5.10 4.55
N ARG A 104 12.77 -4.76 3.61
CA ARG A 104 12.38 -4.06 2.38
C ARG A 104 11.61 -4.92 1.38
N GLY A 105 12.05 -6.15 1.15
CA GLY A 105 11.41 -7.05 0.18
C GLY A 105 9.88 -7.17 0.37
N PRO A 106 9.39 -7.51 1.56
CA PRO A 106 7.96 -7.59 1.84
C PRO A 106 7.22 -6.26 1.71
N GLN A 107 7.84 -5.14 2.11
CA GLN A 107 7.21 -3.82 1.96
C GLN A 107 7.05 -3.43 0.48
N TRP A 108 8.03 -3.76 -0.37
CA TRP A 108 7.89 -3.60 -1.82
C TRP A 108 6.78 -4.50 -2.38
N ALA A 109 6.72 -5.76 -1.94
CA ALA A 109 5.67 -6.69 -2.34
C ALA A 109 4.28 -6.17 -1.95
N ASP A 110 4.12 -5.56 -0.77
CA ASP A 110 2.84 -4.97 -0.34
C ASP A 110 2.35 -3.92 -1.34
N HIS A 111 3.23 -3.02 -1.79
CA HIS A 111 2.89 -1.97 -2.74
C HIS A 111 2.58 -2.51 -4.15
N VAL A 112 3.32 -3.54 -4.59
CA VAL A 112 3.04 -4.24 -5.85
C VAL A 112 1.67 -4.90 -5.82
N VAL A 113 1.35 -5.61 -4.73
CA VAL A 113 0.04 -6.25 -4.52
C VAL A 113 -1.07 -5.20 -4.43
N PHE A 114 -0.86 -4.12 -3.66
CA PHE A 114 -1.78 -3.00 -3.57
C PHE A 114 -2.10 -2.43 -4.97
N GLY A 115 -1.07 -2.09 -5.75
CA GLY A 115 -1.25 -1.53 -7.09
C GLY A 115 -1.98 -2.50 -8.04
N ALA A 116 -1.62 -3.78 -8.01
CA ALA A 116 -2.27 -4.82 -8.80
C ALA A 116 -3.76 -4.96 -8.44
N LEU A 117 -4.10 -4.97 -7.14
CA LEU A 117 -5.48 -5.04 -6.65
C LEU A 117 -6.31 -3.82 -7.07
N VAL A 118 -5.73 -2.61 -7.00
CA VAL A 118 -6.39 -1.39 -7.46
C VAL A 118 -6.66 -1.47 -8.96
N GLY A 119 -5.64 -1.76 -9.78
CA GLY A 119 -5.80 -1.84 -11.23
C GLY A 119 -6.77 -2.93 -11.69
N ALA A 120 -6.75 -4.10 -11.04
CA ALA A 120 -7.71 -5.18 -11.29
C ALA A 120 -9.15 -4.76 -10.92
N SER A 121 -9.34 -4.14 -9.76
CA SER A 121 -10.66 -3.72 -9.26
C SER A 121 -11.27 -2.59 -10.10
N LEU A 122 -10.45 -1.63 -10.55
CA LEU A 122 -10.88 -0.58 -11.48
C LEU A 122 -11.29 -1.16 -12.83
N ARG A 123 -10.53 -2.13 -13.36
CA ARG A 123 -10.91 -2.85 -14.59
C ARG A 123 -12.24 -3.59 -14.42
N ALA A 124 -12.41 -4.36 -13.34
CA ALA A 124 -13.64 -5.08 -13.06
C ALA A 124 -14.85 -4.12 -12.94
N SER A 125 -14.66 -2.95 -12.34
CA SER A 125 -15.73 -1.95 -12.18
C SER A 125 -16.13 -1.24 -13.48
N ARG A 126 -15.35 -1.36 -14.57
CA ARG A 126 -15.73 -0.87 -15.91
C ARG A 126 -16.47 -1.90 -16.75
N LEU A 127 -16.35 -3.18 -16.39
CA LEU A 127 -16.95 -4.31 -17.12
C LEU A 127 -18.27 -4.78 -16.49
N ALA A 128 -18.64 -4.23 -15.34
CA ALA A 128 -19.89 -4.47 -14.63
C ALA A 128 -20.84 -3.29 -14.84
#